data_AF-A0AAU7CX83-F1
#
_entry.id   AF-A0AAU7CX83-F1
#
_cell.length_a   1.000
_cell.length_b   1.000
_cell.length_c   1.000
_cell.angle_alpha   90.00
_cell.angle_beta   90.00
_cell.angle_gamma   90.00
#
_symmetry.space_group_name_H-M   'P 1'
#
loop_
_entity.id
_entity.type
_entity.pdbx_description
1 polymer ?
#
loop_
_entity_poly.entity_id
_entity_poly.type
_entity_poly.pdbx_seq_one_letter_code
_entity_poly.pdbx_strand_id
1 'polypeptide(L)'
;MSWKDVWLVLLGAVVSLYVTVVFERYNRFGELMRTVARARQHFEGHPGSPVEAQLKRSHELSVAFFRLLDETEWSLNAEGHYDAAAGVAQLKGFIFRVVACIENMLEGKTKGLVLGDYLSLVTAEYGQVYNRQFVAFERNLRPSLAALLRPYPHPVLPTKATVVVIDYFDKLL
;
A
#
# COMPACT_ATOMS: atom_id res chain seq x y z
N MET A 1 53.19 3.48 -9.49
CA MET A 1 51.93 2.94 -8.95
C MET A 1 51.97 1.44 -9.10
N SER A 2 51.88 0.69 -8.00
CA SER A 2 51.88 -0.78 -8.04
C SER A 2 50.59 -1.28 -8.68
N TRP A 3 50.64 -2.44 -9.34
CA TRP A 3 49.45 -3.14 -9.83
C TRP A 3 48.40 -3.34 -8.72
N LYS A 4 48.85 -3.53 -7.48
CA LYS A 4 47.99 -3.63 -6.29
C LYS A 4 47.24 -2.32 -6.01
N ASP A 5 47.87 -1.17 -6.21
CA ASP A 5 47.26 0.14 -5.99
C ASP A 5 46.16 0.41 -7.03
N VAL A 6 46.39 0.03 -8.28
CA VAL A 6 45.39 0.12 -9.36
C VAL A 6 44.16 -0.72 -9.03
N TRP A 7 44.36 -1.96 -8.57
CA TRP A 7 43.25 -2.84 -8.18
C TRP A 7 42.46 -2.33 -6.98
N LEU A 8 43.12 -1.77 -5.96
CA LEU A 8 42.46 -1.18 -4.81
C LEU A 8 41.62 0.05 -5.20
N VAL A 9 42.12 0.89 -6.10
CA VAL A 9 41.37 2.05 -6.63
C VAL A 9 40.14 1.60 -7.41
N LEU A 10 40.27 0.59 -8.29
CA LEU A 10 39.14 0.04 -9.04
C LEU A 10 38.10 -0.62 -8.12
N LEU A 11 38.54 -1.41 -7.14
CA LEU A 11 37.65 -2.01 -6.14
C LEU A 11 36.90 -0.93 -5.35
N GLY A 12 37.61 0.10 -4.88
CA GLY A 12 37.01 1.22 -4.17
C GLY A 12 35.96 1.95 -5.00
N ALA A 13 36.23 2.18 -6.28
CA ALA A 13 35.26 2.80 -7.19
C ALA A 13 34.00 1.95 -7.39
N VAL A 14 34.15 0.63 -7.59
CA VAL A 14 33.02 -0.31 -7.72
C VAL A 14 32.19 -0.37 -6.43
N VAL A 15 32.84 -0.46 -5.27
CA VAL A 15 32.16 -0.47 -3.97
C VAL A 15 31.42 0.85 -3.75
N SER A 16 32.03 1.99 -4.05
CA SER A 16 31.38 3.30 -3.91
C SER A 16 30.14 3.42 -4.80
N LEU A 17 30.24 3.02 -6.07
CA LEU A 17 29.10 3.00 -7.00
C LEU A 17 27.97 2.11 -6.47
N TYR A 18 28.32 0.94 -5.96
CA TYR A 18 27.35 0.00 -5.42
C TYR A 18 26.64 0.53 -4.17
N VAL A 19 27.39 1.15 -3.24
CA VAL A 19 26.83 1.78 -2.05
C VAL A 19 25.84 2.89 -2.42
N THR A 20 26.14 3.70 -3.44
CA THR A 20 25.19 4.71 -3.94
C THR A 20 23.88 4.09 -4.41
N VAL A 21 23.93 3.00 -5.19
CA VAL A 21 22.73 2.27 -5.65
C VAL A 21 21.91 1.72 -4.47
N VAL A 22 22.58 1.15 -3.46
CA VAL A 22 21.90 0.65 -2.25
C VAL A 22 21.21 1.79 -1.50
N PHE A 23 21.85 2.96 -1.39
CA PHE A 23 21.29 4.13 -0.72
C PHE A 23 20.08 4.70 -1.47
N GLU A 24 20.11 4.75 -2.80
CA GLU A 24 18.96 5.14 -3.61
C GLU A 24 17.76 4.23 -3.40
N ARG A 25 17.96 2.90 -3.35
CA ARG A 25 16.89 1.93 -3.06
C ARG A 25 16.29 2.15 -1.69
N TYR A 26 17.13 2.39 -0.68
CA TYR A 26 16.67 2.69 0.66
C TYR A 26 15.83 3.97 0.71
N ASN A 27 16.27 5.03 0.04
CA ASN A 27 15.54 6.30 -0.03
C ASN A 27 14.19 6.14 -0.74
N ARG A 28 14.16 5.41 -1.87
CA ARG A 28 12.93 5.16 -2.61
C ARG A 28 11.93 4.35 -1.80
N PHE A 29 12.37 3.29 -1.11
CA PHE A 29 11.52 2.58 -0.15
C PHE A 29 10.92 3.54 0.89
N GLY A 30 11.76 4.39 1.49
CA GLY A 30 11.31 5.37 2.48
C GLY A 30 10.32 6.38 1.90
N GLU A 31 10.48 6.79 0.65
CA GLU A 31 9.58 7.71 -0.05
C GLU A 31 8.22 7.07 -0.33
N LEU A 32 8.18 5.86 -0.88
CA LEU A 32 6.96 5.09 -1.10
C LEU A 32 6.15 4.94 0.19
N MET A 33 6.83 4.54 1.28
CA MET A 33 6.18 4.37 2.58
C MET A 33 5.65 5.68 3.16
N ARG A 34 6.39 6.79 3.02
CA ARG A 34 5.92 8.11 3.45
C ARG A 34 4.72 8.59 2.63
N THR A 35 4.69 8.31 1.33
CA THR A 35 3.56 8.65 0.46
C THR A 35 2.29 7.94 0.93
N VAL A 36 2.37 6.63 1.20
CA VAL A 36 1.25 5.87 1.77
C VAL A 36 0.83 6.43 3.12
N ALA A 37 1.78 6.72 4.02
CA ALA A 37 1.51 7.27 5.34
C ALA A 37 0.81 8.64 5.30
N ARG A 38 1.25 9.55 4.40
CA ARG A 38 0.62 10.87 4.22
C ARG A 38 -0.78 10.75 3.65
N ALA A 39 -0.95 9.94 2.60
CA ALA A 39 -2.26 9.72 1.98
C ALA A 39 -3.25 9.12 2.99
N ARG A 40 -2.78 8.24 3.87
CA ARG A 40 -3.54 7.68 4.98
C ARG A 40 -4.01 8.73 5.99
N GLN A 41 -3.11 9.62 6.44
CA GLN A 41 -3.44 10.63 7.46
C GLN A 41 -4.54 11.60 7.01
N HIS A 42 -4.64 11.82 5.70
CA HIS A 42 -5.65 12.69 5.08
C HIS A 42 -6.75 11.89 4.35
N PHE A 43 -6.91 10.61 4.65
CA PHE A 43 -7.86 9.76 3.95
C PHE A 43 -9.31 10.04 4.40
N GLU A 44 -10.09 10.66 3.52
CA GLU A 44 -11.52 10.96 3.72
C GLU A 44 -12.44 10.02 2.92
N GLY A 45 -11.95 8.89 2.42
CA GLY A 45 -12.76 7.96 1.61
C GLY A 45 -13.78 7.13 2.40
N HIS A 46 -13.81 7.25 3.72
CA HIS A 46 -14.80 6.57 4.55
C HIS A 46 -16.22 7.11 4.31
N PRO A 47 -17.24 6.25 4.09
CA PRO A 47 -18.63 6.70 3.98
C PRO A 47 -19.16 7.10 5.37
N GLY A 48 -19.28 8.39 5.62
CA GLY A 48 -19.80 8.93 6.89
C GLY A 48 -21.28 9.31 6.87
N SER A 49 -21.96 9.15 5.73
CA SER A 49 -23.31 9.67 5.53
C SER A 49 -24.05 8.91 4.42
N PRO A 50 -25.38 8.75 4.51
CA PRO A 50 -26.18 8.09 3.48
C PRO A 50 -26.51 9.01 2.30
N VAL A 51 -26.09 10.29 2.33
CA VAL A 51 -26.36 11.24 1.26
C VAL A 51 -25.56 10.85 0.01
N GLU A 52 -26.26 10.65 -1.12
CA GLU A 52 -25.68 10.19 -2.38
C GLU A 52 -24.44 10.99 -2.82
N ALA A 53 -24.50 12.33 -2.75
CA ALA A 53 -23.38 13.19 -3.11
C ALA A 53 -22.13 12.94 -2.24
N GLN A 54 -22.32 12.63 -0.95
CA GLN A 54 -21.23 12.32 -0.03
C GLN A 54 -20.70 10.90 -0.29
N LEU A 55 -21.59 9.93 -0.56
CA LEU A 55 -21.20 8.57 -0.96
C LEU A 55 -20.36 8.57 -2.24
N LYS A 56 -20.74 9.35 -3.27
CA LYS A 56 -19.95 9.49 -4.51
C LYS A 56 -18.56 10.09 -4.23
N ARG A 57 -18.48 11.14 -3.42
CA ARG A 57 -17.19 11.72 -3.00
C ARG A 57 -16.32 10.69 -2.26
N SER A 58 -16.89 9.96 -1.30
CA SER A 58 -16.19 8.91 -0.56
C SER A 58 -15.72 7.77 -1.47
N HIS A 59 -16.53 7.40 -2.47
CA HIS A 59 -16.16 6.42 -3.49
C HIS A 59 -14.95 6.86 -4.30
N GLU A 60 -14.99 8.07 -4.88
CA GLU A 60 -13.89 8.63 -5.69
C GLU A 60 -12.57 8.69 -4.90
N LEU A 61 -12.63 9.16 -3.66
CA LEU A 61 -11.45 9.23 -2.78
C LEU A 61 -10.91 7.83 -2.42
N SER A 62 -11.81 6.87 -2.16
CA SER A 62 -11.42 5.49 -1.89
C SER A 62 -10.79 4.83 -3.11
N VAL A 63 -11.32 5.05 -4.31
CA VAL A 63 -10.74 4.54 -5.56
C VAL A 63 -9.38 5.18 -5.84
N ALA A 64 -9.23 6.48 -5.63
CA ALA A 64 -7.94 7.17 -5.79
C ALA A 64 -6.88 6.59 -4.85
N PHE A 65 -7.25 6.36 -3.58
CA PHE A 65 -6.35 5.76 -2.61
C PHE A 65 -6.05 4.29 -2.90
N PHE A 66 -7.02 3.51 -3.37
CA PHE A 66 -6.80 2.14 -3.84
C PHE A 66 -5.73 2.09 -4.95
N ARG A 67 -5.81 2.99 -5.94
CA ARG A 67 -4.82 3.07 -7.04
C ARG A 67 -3.43 3.40 -6.53
N LEU A 68 -3.31 4.35 -5.60
CA LEU A 68 -2.04 4.68 -4.96
C LEU A 68 -1.42 3.45 -4.27
N LEU A 69 -2.23 2.68 -3.54
CA LEU A 69 -1.77 1.47 -2.87
C LEU A 69 -1.36 0.39 -3.87
N ASP A 70 -2.07 0.24 -4.99
CA ASP A 70 -1.74 -0.69 -6.07
C ASP A 70 -0.39 -0.38 -6.72
N GLU A 71 -0.16 0.89 -7.08
CA GLU A 71 1.11 1.37 -7.63
C GLU A 71 2.27 1.17 -6.65
N THR A 72 2.03 1.42 -5.36
CA THR A 72 3.02 1.23 -4.30
C THR A 72 3.34 -0.25 -4.10
N GLU A 73 2.33 -1.13 -4.08
CA GLU A 73 2.52 -2.58 -3.99
C GLU A 73 3.37 -3.09 -5.15
N TRP A 74 3.05 -2.69 -6.38
CA TRP A 74 3.80 -3.10 -7.56
C TRP A 74 5.25 -2.63 -7.50
N SER A 75 5.49 -1.40 -7.06
CA SER A 75 6.84 -0.85 -6.90
C SER A 75 7.65 -1.65 -5.88
N LEU A 76 7.06 -1.96 -4.72
CA LEU A 76 7.71 -2.76 -3.69
C LEU A 76 7.98 -4.20 -4.15
N ASN A 77 7.04 -4.83 -4.85
CA ASN A 77 7.20 -6.18 -5.40
C ASN A 77 8.32 -6.23 -6.45
N ALA A 78 8.38 -5.24 -7.35
CA ALA A 78 9.42 -5.13 -8.36
C ALA A 78 10.82 -5.00 -7.74
N GLU A 79 10.91 -4.28 -6.63
CA GLU A 79 12.17 -4.05 -5.90
C GLU A 79 12.53 -5.22 -4.97
N GLY A 80 11.63 -6.20 -4.79
CA GLY A 80 11.84 -7.38 -3.94
C GLY A 80 11.51 -7.16 -2.46
N HIS A 81 10.82 -6.07 -2.14
CA HIS A 81 10.32 -5.76 -0.80
C HIS A 81 8.99 -6.48 -0.53
N TYR A 82 8.96 -7.81 -0.69
CA TYR A 82 7.74 -8.62 -0.68
C TYR A 82 6.93 -8.52 0.61
N ASP A 83 7.57 -8.46 1.78
CA ASP A 83 6.86 -8.32 3.06
C ASP A 83 6.15 -6.96 3.17
N ALA A 84 6.80 -5.89 2.70
CA ALA A 84 6.20 -4.56 2.65
C ALA A 84 5.09 -4.50 1.61
N ALA A 85 5.28 -5.11 0.44
CA ALA A 85 4.25 -5.24 -0.58
C ALA A 85 3.03 -6.00 -0.04
N ALA A 86 3.22 -7.09 0.70
CA ALA A 86 2.13 -7.84 1.34
C ALA A 86 1.37 -6.99 2.35
N GLY A 87 2.07 -6.17 3.15
CA GLY A 87 1.42 -5.20 4.02
C GLY A 87 0.57 -4.18 3.25
N VAL A 88 1.12 -3.62 2.16
CA VAL A 88 0.38 -2.65 1.32
C VAL A 88 -0.83 -3.33 0.67
N ALA A 89 -0.69 -4.58 0.23
CA ALA A 89 -1.77 -5.38 -0.33
C ALA A 89 -2.92 -5.61 0.69
N GLN A 90 -2.61 -5.77 1.98
CA GLN A 90 -3.62 -5.84 3.03
C GLN A 90 -4.43 -4.53 3.14
N LEU A 91 -3.75 -3.38 3.11
CA LEU A 91 -4.42 -2.08 3.09
C LEU A 91 -5.28 -1.94 1.83
N LYS A 92 -4.73 -2.31 0.68
CA LYS A 92 -5.39 -2.23 -0.62
C LYS A 92 -6.68 -3.04 -0.63
N GLY A 93 -6.64 -4.29 -0.17
CA GLY A 93 -7.83 -5.13 -0.12
C GLY A 93 -8.87 -4.65 0.90
N PHE A 94 -8.45 -4.05 2.03
CA PHE A 94 -9.41 -3.38 2.93
C PHE A 94 -10.14 -2.24 2.21
N ILE A 95 -9.41 -1.35 1.52
CA ILE A 95 -10.02 -0.24 0.77
C ILE A 95 -10.93 -0.76 -0.35
N PHE A 96 -10.53 -1.81 -1.06
CA PHE A 96 -11.38 -2.45 -2.06
C PHE A 96 -12.74 -2.89 -1.50
N ARG A 97 -12.75 -3.52 -0.32
CA ARG A 97 -13.97 -3.96 0.36
C ARG A 97 -14.84 -2.76 0.77
N VAL A 98 -14.22 -1.66 1.20
CA VAL A 98 -14.93 -0.40 1.52
C VAL A 98 -15.56 0.20 0.25
N VAL A 99 -14.82 0.26 -0.86
CA VAL A 99 -15.34 0.74 -2.16
C VAL A 99 -16.57 -0.07 -2.57
N ALA A 100 -16.49 -1.39 -2.51
CA ALA A 100 -17.62 -2.27 -2.83
C ALA A 100 -18.84 -2.03 -1.92
N CYS A 101 -18.64 -1.75 -0.63
CA CYS A 101 -19.74 -1.37 0.26
C CYS A 101 -20.37 -0.03 -0.14
N ILE A 102 -19.58 0.95 -0.56
CA ILE A 102 -20.09 2.24 -1.06
C ILE A 102 -20.87 2.06 -2.35
N GLU A 103 -20.38 1.22 -3.27
CA GLU A 103 -21.10 0.87 -4.50
C GLU A 103 -22.45 0.20 -4.19
N ASN A 104 -22.49 -0.76 -3.26
CA ASN A 104 -23.74 -1.35 -2.80
C ASN A 104 -24.72 -0.30 -2.25
N MET A 105 -24.23 0.70 -1.50
CA MET A 105 -25.07 1.80 -1.00
C MET A 105 -25.60 2.70 -2.12
N LEU A 106 -24.76 3.03 -3.11
CA LEU A 106 -25.14 3.84 -4.27
C LEU A 106 -26.16 3.11 -5.17
N GLU A 107 -26.05 1.79 -5.28
CA GLU A 107 -26.92 0.95 -6.11
C GLU A 107 -28.17 0.43 -5.36
N GLY A 108 -28.31 0.73 -4.07
CA GLY A 108 -29.41 0.23 -3.24
C GLY A 108 -29.35 -1.27 -2.94
N LYS A 109 -28.20 -1.92 -3.12
CA LYS A 109 -27.96 -3.35 -2.88
C LYS A 109 -27.56 -3.61 -1.41
N THR A 110 -28.39 -3.17 -0.47
CA THR A 110 -28.09 -3.17 0.98
C THR A 110 -28.48 -4.48 1.71
N LYS A 111 -28.57 -5.61 0.99
CA LYS A 111 -28.98 -6.93 1.53
C LYS A 111 -30.29 -6.90 2.36
N GLY A 112 -31.23 -6.04 1.99
CA GLY A 112 -32.52 -5.90 2.68
C GLY A 112 -32.51 -4.97 3.90
N LEU A 113 -31.38 -4.33 4.22
CA LEU A 113 -31.28 -3.32 5.26
C LEU A 113 -31.68 -1.93 4.74
N VAL A 114 -32.18 -1.07 5.62
CA VAL A 114 -32.30 0.35 5.32
C VAL A 114 -30.91 0.95 5.18
N LEU A 115 -30.74 1.90 4.26
CA LEU A 115 -29.43 2.50 3.94
C LEU A 115 -28.68 3.02 5.19
N GLY A 116 -29.39 3.63 6.15
CA GLY A 116 -28.79 4.09 7.40
C GLY A 116 -28.24 2.96 8.28
N ASP A 117 -28.94 1.84 8.35
CA ASP A 117 -28.50 0.67 9.12
C ASP A 117 -27.31 -0.01 8.45
N TYR A 118 -27.34 -0.14 7.12
CA TYR A 118 -26.22 -0.65 6.33
C TYR A 118 -24.97 0.22 6.52
N LEU A 119 -25.12 1.55 6.42
CA LEU A 119 -24.04 2.49 6.67
C LEU A 119 -23.47 2.34 8.08
N SER A 120 -24.33 2.24 9.11
CA SER A 120 -23.90 2.09 10.49
C SER A 120 -23.04 0.84 10.69
N LEU A 121 -23.43 -0.29 10.09
CA LEU A 121 -22.66 -1.54 10.13
C LEU A 121 -21.31 -1.39 9.40
N VAL A 122 -21.31 -0.76 8.22
CA VAL A 122 -20.07 -0.47 7.48
C VAL A 122 -19.13 0.40 8.31
N THR A 123 -19.62 1.46 8.96
CA THR A 123 -18.82 2.33 9.82
C THR A 123 -18.28 1.62 11.05
N ALA A 124 -19.07 0.73 11.67
CA ALA A 124 -18.63 -0.07 12.79
C ALA A 124 -17.50 -1.04 12.40
N GLU A 125 -17.65 -1.78 11.30
CA GLU A 125 -16.61 -2.68 10.80
C GLU A 125 -15.36 -1.91 10.34
N TYR A 126 -15.56 -0.78 9.65
CA TYR A 126 -14.47 0.11 9.24
C TYR A 126 -13.62 0.51 10.44
N GLY A 127 -14.23 0.99 11.54
CA GLY A 127 -13.49 1.42 12.72
C GLY A 127 -12.68 0.30 13.38
N GLN A 128 -13.22 -0.92 13.43
CA GLN A 128 -12.51 -2.09 13.97
C GLN A 128 -11.29 -2.46 13.13
N VAL A 129 -11.45 -2.54 11.81
CA VAL A 129 -10.39 -2.94 10.89
C VAL A 129 -9.35 -1.84 10.73
N TYR A 130 -9.77 -0.57 10.66
CA TYR A 130 -8.88 0.59 10.53
C TYR A 130 -7.86 0.64 11.66
N ASN A 131 -8.29 0.50 12.93
CA ASN A 131 -7.32 0.50 14.03
C ASN A 131 -6.31 -0.66 13.95
N ARG A 132 -6.76 -1.84 13.53
CA ARG A 132 -5.93 -3.04 13.45
C ARG A 132 -4.93 -2.99 12.29
N GLN A 133 -5.39 -2.55 11.12
CA GLN A 133 -4.65 -2.63 9.86
C GLN A 133 -3.95 -1.32 9.51
N PHE A 134 -4.57 -0.17 9.77
CA PHE A 134 -4.07 1.13 9.31
C PHE A 134 -3.11 1.82 10.29
N VAL A 135 -3.26 1.63 11.60
CA VAL A 135 -2.43 2.32 12.61
C VAL A 135 -1.12 1.58 12.88
N ALA A 136 -1.11 0.25 12.79
CA ALA A 136 0.08 -0.58 13.06
C ALA A 136 1.01 -0.77 11.85
N PHE A 137 0.51 -0.48 10.64
CA PHE A 137 1.18 -0.73 9.37
C PHE A 137 2.58 -0.08 9.26
N GLU A 138 2.72 1.18 9.66
CA GLU A 138 4.00 1.91 9.55
C GLU A 138 5.08 1.41 10.51
N ARG A 139 4.71 0.77 11.63
CA ARG A 139 5.66 0.36 12.68
C ARG A 139 6.46 -0.89 12.32
N ASN A 140 5.93 -1.71 11.42
CA ASN A 140 6.46 -3.05 11.15
C ASN A 140 7.11 -3.18 9.76
N LEU A 141 6.99 -2.18 8.88
CA LEU A 141 7.54 -2.25 7.55
C LEU A 141 8.96 -1.70 7.49
N ARG A 142 9.90 -2.60 7.19
CA ARG A 142 11.31 -2.29 6.99
C ARG A 142 11.75 -2.77 5.62
N PRO A 143 12.73 -2.10 4.99
CA PRO A 143 13.26 -2.59 3.74
C PRO A 143 13.97 -3.92 3.98
N SER A 144 13.68 -4.90 3.13
CA SER A 144 14.38 -6.19 3.13
C SER A 144 15.85 -6.00 2.75
N LEU A 145 16.78 -6.52 3.56
CA LEU A 145 18.22 -6.49 3.27
C LEU A 145 18.55 -7.19 1.95
N ALA A 146 17.86 -8.29 1.63
CA ALA A 146 18.06 -9.03 0.38
C ALA A 146 17.67 -8.19 -0.84
N ALA A 147 16.62 -7.37 -0.72
CA ALA A 147 16.20 -6.44 -1.77
C ALA A 147 17.20 -5.29 -1.93
N LEU A 148 17.66 -4.71 -0.82
CA LEU A 148 18.66 -3.63 -0.82
C LEU A 148 19.97 -4.08 -1.48
N LEU A 149 20.50 -5.24 -1.08
CA LEU A 149 21.79 -5.79 -1.51
C LEU A 149 21.72 -6.64 -2.79
N ARG A 150 20.67 -6.51 -3.60
CA ARG A 150 20.63 -7.18 -4.91
C ARG A 150 21.78 -6.66 -5.80
N PRO A 151 22.54 -7.55 -6.48
CA PRO A 151 23.74 -7.16 -7.20
C PRO A 151 23.46 -6.31 -8.46
N TYR A 152 22.30 -6.49 -9.10
CA TYR A 152 21.96 -5.77 -10.32
C TYR A 152 20.89 -4.71 -10.06
N PRO A 153 21.02 -3.49 -10.62
CA PRO A 153 19.91 -2.55 -10.69
C PRO A 153 18.80 -3.20 -11.51
N HIS A 154 17.66 -3.44 -10.89
CA HIS A 154 16.50 -3.96 -11.59
C HIS A 154 15.59 -2.78 -11.95
N PRO A 155 15.14 -2.65 -13.21
CA PRO A 155 14.04 -1.77 -13.51
C PRO A 155 12.81 -2.21 -12.69
N VAL A 156 12.01 -1.23 -12.28
CA VAL A 156 10.71 -1.48 -11.65
C VAL A 156 9.83 -2.12 -12.72
N LEU A 157 9.77 -3.45 -12.72
CA LEU A 157 8.92 -4.21 -13.64
C LEU A 157 7.66 -4.62 -12.90
N PRO A 158 6.47 -4.46 -13.51
CA PRO A 158 5.23 -4.95 -12.92
C PRO A 158 5.37 -6.47 -12.71
N THR A 159 5.43 -6.86 -11.45
CA THR A 159 5.48 -8.27 -11.03
C THR A 159 4.11 -8.68 -10.50
N LYS A 160 3.84 -9.98 -10.51
CA LYS A 160 2.54 -10.52 -10.10
C LYS A 160 2.21 -10.04 -8.68
N ALA A 161 1.03 -9.41 -8.53
CA ALA A 161 0.56 -8.88 -7.25
C ALA A 161 0.58 -9.97 -6.17
N THR A 162 0.92 -9.58 -4.94
CA THR A 162 0.90 -10.50 -3.82
C THR A 162 -0.57 -10.71 -3.44
N VAL A 163 -1.09 -11.92 -3.67
CA VAL A 163 -2.48 -12.22 -3.32
C VAL A 163 -2.57 -12.37 -1.81
N VAL A 164 -3.16 -11.37 -1.15
CA VAL A 164 -3.53 -11.46 0.27
C VAL A 164 -5.04 -11.64 0.36
N VAL A 165 -5.46 -12.75 0.96
CA VAL A 165 -6.88 -13.02 1.21
C VAL A 165 -7.32 -12.20 2.41
N ILE A 166 -8.46 -11.52 2.27
CA ILE A 166 -8.99 -10.65 3.31
C ILE A 166 -10.52 -10.85 3.43
N ASP A 167 -10.96 -11.18 4.63
CA ASP A 167 -12.33 -11.59 4.96
C ASP A 167 -13.11 -10.48 5.69
N TYR A 168 -12.76 -9.22 5.46
CA TYR A 168 -13.48 -8.07 6.02
C TYR A 168 -14.79 -7.84 5.27
N PHE A 169 -15.83 -7.38 5.98
CA PHE A 169 -17.13 -7.05 5.40
C PHE A 169 -17.89 -8.24 4.79
N ASP A 170 -17.52 -9.50 5.08
CA ASP A 170 -18.18 -10.70 4.53
C ASP A 170 -19.69 -10.75 4.80
N LYS A 171 -20.16 -10.16 5.90
CA LYS A 171 -21.60 -10.07 6.18
C LYS A 171 -22.31 -9.01 5.35
N LEU A 172 -21.57 -8.02 4.84
CA LEU A 172 -22.08 -6.83 4.15
C LEU A 172 -21.93 -6.92 2.62
N LEU A 173 -20.93 -7.64 2.11
CA LEU A 173 -20.66 -7.90 0.69
C LEU A 173 -21.31 -9.20 0.20
#